data_AF-A0A8T0EKG7-F1
#
_entry.id   AF-A0A8T0EKG7-F1
#
_cell.length_a   1.000
_cell.length_b   1.000
_cell.length_c   1.000
_cell.angle_alpha   90.00
_cell.angle_beta   90.00
_cell.angle_gamma   90.00
#
_symmetry.space_group_name_H-M   'P 1'
#
loop_
_entity.id
_entity.type
_entity.pdbx_description
1 polymer ?
#
loop_
_entity_poly.entity_id
_entity_poly.type
_entity_poly.pdbx_seq_one_letter_code
_entity_poly.pdbx_strand_id
1 'polypeptide(L)'
;MAATLVQSPSIHFDSTESIKMLDPSELYRPEIKKMEDFRQYSEDKDDPIQLRVRETYLKMHTSQTVDFVKSKINEWTKFDKANMTVMKALETLNCLVDESDPDVDIPNIVHAFQTAERIREAHPDLDWFHLTGLIHDLGKIMALHGEPQWAVVGDTFPVGCAFADSIVYRNTSFDDNPDLHNPKFNTKFGIYSEHCGLENVMMSWGHDEYMYRVLKHNKSKLPEEALYMIRFHSFYPWHLNGDYSYLTDNKDNDMLKWVKEFNKFDLYSKSHEVPDIETLMPYYQSLIDKYVPGVLECLKNLLFSTVKTLYKIQLGNRFLIMNIMKRVEEEMGRFPEGSKNHNFFKQLLKNLEPNFLRESVRKELNESHANLSGSIHKTLRFLLQSL
;
A
#
# COMPACT_ATOMS: atom_id res chain seq x y z
N MET A 1 11.56 59.59 -34.83
CA MET A 1 10.76 58.79 -33.88
C MET A 1 10.33 57.52 -34.61
N ALA A 2 11.09 56.44 -34.44
CA ALA A 2 10.79 55.14 -35.03
C ALA A 2 10.16 54.27 -33.94
N ALA A 3 8.91 53.83 -34.14
CA ALA A 3 8.22 52.90 -33.27
C ALA A 3 8.13 51.56 -34.00
N THR A 4 8.81 50.56 -33.45
CA THR A 4 8.87 49.18 -33.95
C THR A 4 7.58 48.45 -33.58
N LEU A 5 6.85 47.96 -34.59
CA LEU A 5 5.75 47.01 -34.42
C LEU A 5 6.32 45.61 -34.18
N VAL A 6 6.06 45.04 -33.00
CA VAL A 6 6.40 43.65 -32.68
C VAL A 6 5.22 42.77 -33.11
N GLN A 7 5.47 41.87 -34.08
CA GLN A 7 4.55 40.77 -34.42
C GLN A 7 4.58 39.70 -33.31
N SER A 8 3.40 39.28 -32.87
CA SER A 8 3.21 38.19 -31.92
C SER A 8 3.61 36.84 -32.54
N PRO A 9 4.32 35.94 -31.82
CA PRO A 9 4.58 34.60 -32.31
C PRO A 9 3.31 33.74 -32.22
N SER A 10 2.95 33.09 -33.31
CA SER A 10 1.94 32.02 -33.35
C SER A 10 2.46 30.78 -32.60
N ILE A 11 1.78 30.40 -31.52
CA ILE A 11 2.08 29.18 -30.76
C ILE A 11 1.44 28.00 -31.51
N HIS A 12 2.27 27.19 -32.16
CA HIS A 12 1.89 25.85 -32.59
C HIS A 12 1.92 24.92 -31.38
N PHE A 13 0.79 24.28 -31.07
CA PHE A 13 0.75 23.15 -30.16
C PHE A 13 1.24 21.91 -30.90
N ASP A 14 2.47 21.48 -30.61
CA ASP A 14 2.93 20.14 -30.94
C ASP A 14 2.31 19.16 -29.92
N SER A 15 1.79 18.03 -30.40
CA SER A 15 0.96 17.09 -29.62
C SER A 15 1.73 15.83 -29.23
N THR A 16 3.03 15.94 -29.00
CA THR A 16 3.92 14.80 -28.73
C THR A 16 4.81 14.95 -27.50
N GLU A 17 4.43 15.75 -26.51
CA GLU A 17 5.11 15.70 -25.19
C GLU A 17 4.53 14.56 -24.35
N SER A 18 5.19 13.40 -24.40
CA SER A 18 5.08 12.36 -23.39
C SER A 18 5.29 12.97 -22.01
N ILE A 19 4.35 12.76 -21.08
CA ILE A 19 4.51 13.13 -19.68
C ILE A 19 5.75 12.39 -19.18
N LYS A 20 6.89 13.10 -19.05
CA LYS A 20 8.08 12.56 -18.40
C LYS A 20 7.71 12.33 -16.93
N MET A 21 7.45 11.08 -16.55
CA MET A 21 7.51 10.70 -15.15
C MET A 21 8.92 11.01 -14.67
N LEU A 22 9.05 12.02 -13.81
CA LEU A 22 10.26 12.22 -13.03
C LEU A 22 10.48 10.95 -12.21
N ASP A 23 11.68 10.37 -12.30
CA ASP A 23 12.11 9.23 -11.51
C ASP A 23 12.64 9.73 -10.16
N PRO A 24 11.85 9.72 -9.08
CA PRO A 24 12.31 10.17 -7.76
C PRO A 24 13.45 9.31 -7.19
N SER A 25 13.74 8.13 -7.76
CA SER A 25 14.88 7.30 -7.33
C SER A 25 16.24 7.92 -7.68
N GLU A 26 16.31 8.88 -8.61
CA GLU A 26 17.55 9.56 -8.99
C GLU A 26 18.25 10.27 -7.82
N LEU A 27 17.51 10.66 -6.78
CA LEU A 27 18.04 11.34 -5.60
C LEU A 27 18.64 10.39 -4.54
N TYR A 28 18.44 9.07 -4.67
CA TYR A 28 18.66 8.12 -3.57
C TYR A 28 19.38 6.82 -4.00
N ARG A 29 20.27 6.85 -5.01
CA ARG A 29 20.97 5.64 -5.53
C ARG A 29 22.32 5.39 -4.81
N PRO A 30 22.53 4.29 -4.05
CA PRO A 30 23.83 3.98 -3.42
C PRO A 30 24.64 2.87 -4.13
N GLU A 31 25.86 3.14 -4.61
CA GLU A 31 26.77 2.20 -5.32
C GLU A 31 26.69 0.70 -4.94
N ILE A 32 26.85 -0.20 -5.93
CA ILE A 32 26.71 -1.68 -5.85
C ILE A 32 27.15 -2.29 -4.50
N LYS A 33 26.18 -2.73 -3.69
CA LYS A 33 26.38 -3.41 -2.40
C LYS A 33 26.77 -4.89 -2.57
N LYS A 34 27.69 -5.40 -1.74
CA LYS A 34 27.98 -6.85 -1.64
C LYS A 34 26.90 -7.55 -0.79
N MET A 35 26.79 -8.87 -0.87
CA MET A 35 25.83 -9.65 -0.05
C MET A 35 25.94 -9.37 1.46
N GLU A 36 27.15 -9.08 1.93
CA GLU A 36 27.47 -8.76 3.34
C GLU A 36 26.98 -7.35 3.76
N ASP A 37 26.66 -6.47 2.81
CA ASP A 37 26.29 -5.07 3.05
C ASP A 37 24.76 -4.86 3.11
N PHE A 38 23.97 -5.91 2.87
CA PHE A 38 22.50 -5.88 2.98
C PHE A 38 22.04 -6.17 4.41
N ARG A 39 20.86 -5.63 4.77
CA ARG A 39 20.22 -5.84 6.08
C ARG A 39 21.12 -5.45 7.26
N GLN A 40 21.83 -4.34 7.10
CA GLN A 40 22.62 -3.75 8.18
C GLN A 40 21.68 -3.01 9.13
N TYR A 41 21.49 -3.56 10.32
CA TYR A 41 20.74 -2.96 11.42
C TYR A 41 21.74 -2.38 12.41
N SER A 42 22.20 -1.15 12.16
CA SER A 42 23.10 -0.46 13.08
C SER A 42 22.30 0.25 14.17
N GLU A 43 22.93 0.52 15.31
CA GLU A 43 22.38 1.41 16.33
C GLU A 43 22.81 2.87 16.15
N ASP A 44 23.35 3.21 14.97
CA ASP A 44 23.78 4.58 14.70
C ASP A 44 22.57 5.52 14.80
N LYS A 45 22.63 6.40 15.79
CA LYS A 45 21.53 7.32 16.11
C LYS A 45 21.52 8.53 15.20
N ASP A 46 22.57 8.72 14.40
CA ASP A 46 22.70 9.88 13.51
C ASP A 46 22.29 9.54 12.06
N ASP A 47 22.05 8.26 11.73
CA ASP A 47 21.50 7.83 10.45
C ASP A 47 19.96 7.85 10.47
N PRO A 48 19.31 8.75 9.70
CA PRO A 48 17.85 8.89 9.68
C PRO A 48 17.13 7.64 9.15
N ILE A 49 17.75 6.84 8.28
CA ILE A 49 17.16 5.60 7.76
C ILE A 49 17.16 4.54 8.87
N GLN A 50 18.29 4.37 9.56
CA GLN A 50 18.40 3.41 10.66
C GLN A 50 17.48 3.77 11.83
N LEU A 51 17.33 5.07 12.12
CA LEU A 51 16.34 5.56 13.09
C LEU A 51 14.91 5.17 12.69
N ARG A 52 14.50 5.45 11.44
CA ARG A 52 13.16 5.11 10.90
C ARG A 52 12.87 3.61 11.01
N VAL A 53 13.83 2.79 10.58
CA VAL A 53 13.73 1.32 10.63
C VAL A 53 13.59 0.84 12.07
N ARG A 54 14.45 1.30 12.98
CA ARG A 54 14.41 0.94 14.40
C ARG A 54 13.09 1.35 15.06
N GLU A 55 12.58 2.54 14.79
CA GLU A 55 11.29 3.00 15.31
C GLU A 55 10.12 2.17 14.79
N THR A 56 10.18 1.75 13.53
CA THR A 56 9.16 0.89 12.92
C THR A 56 9.13 -0.47 13.61
N TYR A 57 10.29 -1.12 13.77
CA TYR A 57 10.40 -2.38 14.51
C TYR A 57 10.03 -2.25 15.98
N LEU A 58 10.41 -1.16 16.66
CA LEU A 58 10.00 -0.91 18.05
C LEU A 58 8.48 -0.87 18.19
N LYS A 59 7.79 -0.14 17.33
CA LYS A 59 6.31 -0.08 17.31
C LYS A 59 5.69 -1.43 16.98
N MET A 60 6.27 -2.15 16.01
CA MET A 60 5.85 -3.49 15.60
C MET A 60 5.93 -4.46 16.78
N HIS A 61 7.12 -4.58 17.37
CA HIS A 61 7.41 -5.49 18.47
C HIS A 61 6.63 -5.15 19.73
N THR A 62 6.32 -3.89 19.98
CA THR A 62 5.45 -3.49 21.10
C THR A 62 3.98 -3.88 20.87
N SER A 63 3.48 -3.77 19.64
CA SER A 63 2.04 -3.76 19.36
C SER A 63 1.49 -5.07 18.75
N GLN A 64 2.34 -5.87 18.10
CA GLN A 64 1.96 -7.16 17.50
C GLN A 64 1.76 -8.20 18.61
N THR A 65 0.53 -8.26 19.11
CA THR A 65 0.05 -9.24 20.09
C THR A 65 -0.88 -10.26 19.43
N VAL A 66 -1.13 -11.38 20.10
CA VAL A 66 -2.12 -12.38 19.66
C VAL A 66 -3.49 -11.73 19.40
N ASP A 67 -3.93 -10.82 20.27
CA ASP A 67 -5.21 -10.15 20.13
C ASP A 67 -5.23 -9.15 18.98
N PHE A 68 -4.13 -8.40 18.79
CA PHE A 68 -3.98 -7.50 17.64
C PHE A 68 -4.05 -8.27 16.32
N VAL A 69 -3.29 -9.36 16.19
CA VAL A 69 -3.25 -10.15 14.95
C VAL A 69 -4.63 -10.75 14.64
N LYS A 70 -5.32 -11.32 15.64
CA LYS A 70 -6.70 -11.81 15.47
C LYS A 70 -7.64 -10.70 15.01
N SER A 71 -7.52 -9.50 15.58
CA SER A 71 -8.31 -8.35 15.17
C SER A 71 -8.05 -7.99 13.71
N LYS A 72 -6.79 -7.97 13.28
CA LYS A 72 -6.43 -7.63 11.89
C LYS A 72 -6.84 -8.69 10.89
N ILE A 73 -6.71 -9.97 11.21
CA ILE A 73 -7.28 -11.07 10.41
C ILE A 73 -8.78 -10.82 10.22
N ASN A 74 -9.53 -10.63 11.31
CA ASN A 74 -10.98 -10.39 11.25
C ASN A 74 -11.35 -9.13 10.46
N GLU A 75 -10.51 -8.10 10.49
CA GLU A 75 -10.73 -6.86 9.78
C GLU A 75 -10.48 -7.00 8.28
N TRP A 76 -9.30 -7.50 7.90
CA TRP A 76 -8.79 -7.42 6.54
C TRP A 76 -9.21 -8.59 5.66
N THR A 77 -9.56 -9.74 6.24
CA THR A 77 -10.06 -10.90 5.47
C THR A 77 -11.55 -10.81 5.14
N LYS A 78 -12.18 -9.66 5.40
CA LYS A 78 -13.47 -9.31 4.80
C LYS A 78 -13.34 -8.92 3.34
N PHE A 79 -12.13 -8.54 2.92
CA PHE A 79 -11.79 -8.11 1.57
C PHE A 79 -12.75 -7.00 1.08
N ASP A 80 -12.91 -5.94 1.88
CA ASP A 80 -13.99 -4.96 1.72
C ASP A 80 -13.56 -3.48 1.59
N LYS A 81 -12.27 -3.13 1.38
CA LYS A 81 -11.82 -1.71 1.31
C LYS A 81 -11.65 -1.02 -0.08
N ALA A 82 -11.70 -1.72 -1.23
CA ALA A 82 -11.53 -1.16 -2.62
C ALA A 82 -11.98 -2.15 -3.75
N ASN A 83 -11.32 -2.29 -4.90
CA ASN A 83 -11.52 -3.33 -5.93
C ASN A 83 -10.57 -2.97 -7.06
N MET A 84 -9.58 -3.81 -7.39
CA MET A 84 -8.60 -3.44 -8.41
C MET A 84 -7.93 -4.63 -9.06
N THR A 85 -7.41 -4.42 -10.28
CA THR A 85 -6.54 -5.38 -10.95
C THR A 85 -5.16 -5.37 -10.29
N VAL A 86 -4.38 -6.44 -10.50
CA VAL A 86 -2.98 -6.53 -10.03
C VAL A 86 -2.14 -5.35 -10.50
N MET A 87 -2.21 -5.01 -11.80
CA MET A 87 -1.49 -3.83 -12.33
C MET A 87 -1.90 -2.53 -11.64
N LYS A 88 -3.19 -2.36 -11.36
CA LYS A 88 -3.63 -1.16 -10.67
C LYS A 88 -3.12 -1.09 -9.23
N ALA A 89 -3.00 -2.23 -8.56
CA ALA A 89 -2.38 -2.30 -7.23
C ALA A 89 -0.90 -1.92 -7.28
N LEU A 90 -0.14 -2.45 -8.25
CA LEU A 90 1.27 -2.10 -8.48
C LEU A 90 1.46 -0.59 -8.71
N GLU A 91 0.66 0.01 -9.59
CA GLU A 91 0.68 1.46 -9.82
C GLU A 91 0.40 2.26 -8.55
N THR A 92 -0.51 1.78 -7.69
CA THR A 92 -0.89 2.48 -6.46
C THR A 92 0.25 2.43 -5.44
N LEU A 93 1.00 1.34 -5.38
CA LEU A 93 2.18 1.18 -4.51
C LEU A 93 3.37 2.04 -4.90
N ASN A 94 3.36 2.66 -6.08
CA ASN A 94 4.40 3.60 -6.49
C ASN A 94 4.52 4.81 -5.54
N CYS A 95 3.48 5.10 -4.75
CA CYS A 95 3.48 6.19 -3.76
C CYS A 95 3.98 5.77 -2.37
N LEU A 96 4.32 4.49 -2.14
CA LEU A 96 4.72 3.97 -0.84
C LEU A 96 6.24 3.82 -0.76
N VAL A 97 6.84 4.36 0.29
CA VAL A 97 8.22 4.09 0.72
C VAL A 97 8.14 3.19 1.95
N ASP A 98 8.87 2.07 1.93
CA ASP A 98 8.89 1.09 3.01
C ASP A 98 9.75 1.59 4.19
N GLU A 99 9.11 1.85 5.33
CA GLU A 99 9.80 2.39 6.52
C GLU A 99 10.68 1.37 7.24
N SER A 100 10.51 0.07 6.96
CA SER A 100 11.24 -1.03 7.61
C SER A 100 12.49 -1.49 6.86
N ASP A 101 12.64 -1.07 5.61
CA ASP A 101 13.75 -1.47 4.75
C ASP A 101 14.95 -0.53 4.93
N PRO A 102 16.13 -1.06 5.36
CA PRO A 102 17.36 -0.28 5.45
C PRO A 102 18.07 -0.11 4.10
N ASP A 103 17.63 -0.85 3.06
CA ASP A 103 18.32 -0.96 1.78
C ASP A 103 17.59 -0.26 0.62
N VAL A 104 16.33 0.17 0.82
CA VAL A 104 15.46 0.71 -0.24
C VAL A 104 14.92 2.08 0.11
N ASP A 105 15.17 3.04 -0.79
CA ASP A 105 14.45 4.32 -0.87
C ASP A 105 13.87 4.55 -2.29
N ILE A 106 13.72 3.45 -3.06
CA ILE A 106 13.11 3.46 -4.39
C ILE A 106 11.62 3.08 -4.32
N PRO A 107 10.78 3.55 -5.24
CA PRO A 107 9.35 3.21 -5.23
C PRO A 107 9.11 1.70 -5.29
N ASN A 108 8.15 1.20 -4.51
CA ASN A 108 7.90 -0.24 -4.34
C ASN A 108 7.58 -0.98 -5.64
N ILE A 109 7.05 -0.28 -6.66
CA ILE A 109 6.81 -0.85 -7.99
C ILE A 109 8.12 -1.21 -8.70
N VAL A 110 9.18 -0.40 -8.54
CA VAL A 110 10.48 -0.67 -9.15
C VAL A 110 11.07 -1.94 -8.54
N HIS A 111 11.02 -2.08 -7.22
CA HIS A 111 11.41 -3.30 -6.50
C HIS A 111 10.68 -4.54 -7.02
N ALA A 112 9.36 -4.44 -7.22
CA ALA A 112 8.56 -5.54 -7.74
C ALA A 112 9.04 -6.02 -9.13
N PHE A 113 9.29 -5.11 -10.06
CA PHE A 113 9.80 -5.46 -11.40
C PHE A 113 11.25 -5.95 -11.37
N GLN A 114 12.10 -5.39 -10.51
CA GLN A 114 13.49 -5.86 -10.34
C GLN A 114 13.54 -7.31 -9.85
N THR A 115 12.76 -7.61 -8.82
CA THR A 115 12.66 -8.97 -8.28
C THR A 115 12.12 -9.93 -9.35
N ALA A 116 11.07 -9.54 -10.06
CA ALA A 116 10.46 -10.36 -11.10
C ALA A 116 11.42 -10.65 -12.28
N GLU A 117 12.15 -9.63 -12.76
CA GLU A 117 13.07 -9.80 -13.89
C GLU A 117 14.29 -10.66 -13.54
N ARG A 118 14.83 -10.54 -12.32
CA ARG A 118 15.94 -11.40 -11.91
C ARG A 118 15.53 -12.85 -11.73
N ILE A 119 14.31 -13.09 -11.24
CA ILE A 119 13.75 -14.44 -11.22
C ILE A 119 13.59 -14.94 -12.66
N ARG A 120 13.09 -14.10 -13.58
CA ARG A 120 12.92 -14.46 -15.00
C ARG A 120 14.23 -14.81 -15.69
N GLU A 121 15.32 -14.13 -15.37
CA GLU A 121 16.64 -14.44 -15.90
C GLU A 121 17.18 -15.77 -15.37
N ALA A 122 17.04 -16.01 -14.05
CA ALA A 122 17.58 -17.21 -13.40
C ALA A 122 16.72 -18.47 -13.63
N HIS A 123 15.40 -18.30 -13.79
CA HIS A 123 14.42 -19.38 -13.87
C HIS A 123 13.48 -19.23 -15.07
N PRO A 124 13.98 -19.10 -16.32
CA PRO A 124 13.19 -18.70 -17.48
C PRO A 124 11.98 -19.60 -17.79
N ASP A 125 12.00 -20.85 -17.34
CA ASP A 125 10.95 -21.85 -17.56
C ASP A 125 9.84 -21.80 -16.49
N LEU A 126 9.99 -21.01 -15.43
CA LEU A 126 9.06 -20.94 -14.28
C LEU A 126 8.28 -19.62 -14.29
N ASP A 127 7.41 -19.43 -15.28
CA ASP A 127 6.66 -18.18 -15.46
C ASP A 127 5.79 -17.77 -14.24
N TRP A 128 5.27 -18.72 -13.46
CA TRP A 128 4.58 -18.46 -12.20
C TRP A 128 5.50 -17.87 -11.14
N PHE A 129 6.80 -18.17 -11.18
CA PHE A 129 7.79 -17.67 -10.23
C PHE A 129 8.15 -16.22 -10.54
N HIS A 130 8.17 -15.85 -11.83
CA HIS A 130 8.35 -14.46 -12.26
C HIS A 130 7.20 -13.58 -11.73
N LEU A 131 5.96 -14.07 -11.89
CA LEU A 131 4.79 -13.38 -11.35
C LEU A 131 4.83 -13.31 -9.83
N THR A 132 5.32 -14.35 -9.15
CA THR A 132 5.48 -14.35 -7.69
C THR A 132 6.40 -13.21 -7.25
N GLY A 133 7.53 -13.00 -7.95
CA GLY A 133 8.40 -11.83 -7.80
C GLY A 133 7.68 -10.50 -7.91
N LEU A 134 6.81 -10.37 -8.91
CA LEU A 134 6.08 -9.13 -9.13
C LEU A 134 5.05 -8.83 -8.01
N ILE A 135 4.41 -9.85 -7.43
CA ILE A 135 3.23 -9.64 -6.60
C ILE A 135 3.44 -9.85 -5.09
N HIS A 136 4.60 -10.35 -4.65
CA HIS A 136 4.85 -10.70 -3.24
C HIS A 136 4.50 -9.56 -2.28
N ASP A 137 4.88 -8.34 -2.65
CA ASP A 137 4.75 -7.13 -1.85
C ASP A 137 3.40 -6.42 -2.00
N LEU A 138 2.47 -6.94 -2.81
CA LEU A 138 1.20 -6.25 -3.07
C LEU A 138 0.34 -6.06 -1.82
N GLY A 139 0.58 -6.86 -0.78
CA GLY A 139 -0.08 -6.70 0.50
C GLY A 139 0.23 -5.37 1.18
N LYS A 140 1.31 -4.67 0.79
CA LYS A 140 1.69 -3.35 1.33
C LYS A 140 0.65 -2.26 1.06
N ILE A 141 -0.32 -2.51 0.19
CA ILE A 141 -1.43 -1.58 -0.09
C ILE A 141 -2.24 -1.23 1.16
N MET A 142 -2.20 -2.07 2.20
CA MET A 142 -2.80 -1.77 3.51
C MET A 142 -2.33 -0.42 4.08
N ALA A 143 -1.06 -0.04 3.88
CA ALA A 143 -0.53 1.24 4.34
C ALA A 143 -1.25 2.43 3.68
N LEU A 144 -1.57 2.31 2.39
CA LEU A 144 -2.32 3.32 1.64
C LEU A 144 -3.79 3.39 2.04
N HIS A 145 -4.27 2.40 2.80
CA HIS A 145 -5.61 2.33 3.37
C HIS A 145 -5.64 2.66 4.87
N GLY A 146 -4.58 3.28 5.39
CA GLY A 146 -4.53 3.86 6.73
C GLY A 146 -4.00 2.94 7.82
N GLU A 147 -3.49 1.76 7.48
CA GLU A 147 -2.69 0.98 8.44
C GLU A 147 -1.34 1.66 8.68
N PRO A 148 -0.85 1.70 9.93
CA PRO A 148 0.51 2.11 10.17
C PRO A 148 1.49 1.09 9.58
N GLN A 149 2.64 1.55 9.08
CA GLN A 149 3.59 0.69 8.38
C GLN A 149 4.07 -0.51 9.23
N TRP A 150 4.23 -0.34 10.55
CA TRP A 150 4.60 -1.45 11.46
C TRP A 150 3.59 -2.61 11.49
N ALA A 151 2.35 -2.40 11.03
CA ALA A 151 1.31 -3.42 10.88
C ALA A 151 1.18 -3.93 9.42
N VAL A 152 2.14 -3.60 8.56
CA VAL A 152 2.12 -3.87 7.12
C VAL A 152 3.44 -4.46 6.65
N VAL A 153 4.56 -3.80 6.92
CA VAL A 153 5.90 -4.14 6.42
C VAL A 153 6.78 -4.76 7.52
N GLY A 154 7.99 -5.18 7.14
CA GLY A 154 9.02 -5.68 8.06
C GLY A 154 9.02 -7.19 8.26
N ASP A 155 10.11 -7.67 8.84
CA ASP A 155 10.31 -9.07 9.20
C ASP A 155 9.18 -9.57 10.11
N THR A 156 8.66 -10.76 9.80
CA THR A 156 7.58 -11.38 10.57
C THR A 156 8.10 -12.37 11.61
N PHE A 157 7.31 -12.58 12.66
CA PHE A 157 7.58 -13.52 13.73
C PHE A 157 6.28 -14.14 14.26
N PRO A 158 6.30 -15.38 14.80
CA PRO A 158 5.16 -15.97 15.47
C PRO A 158 4.73 -15.16 16.70
N VAL A 159 3.46 -14.79 16.78
CA VAL A 159 2.85 -14.30 18.04
C VAL A 159 2.33 -15.47 18.86
N GLY A 160 2.20 -15.31 20.18
CA GLY A 160 1.61 -16.35 21.04
C GLY A 160 2.56 -17.47 21.46
N CYS A 161 3.86 -17.35 21.18
CA CYS A 161 4.95 -18.12 21.78
C CYS A 161 6.13 -17.19 22.10
N ALA A 162 7.18 -17.71 22.75
CA ALA A 162 8.36 -16.93 23.07
C ALA A 162 9.02 -16.35 21.79
N PHE A 163 9.43 -15.08 21.87
CA PHE A 163 10.14 -14.39 20.80
C PHE A 163 11.60 -14.87 20.74
N ALA A 164 12.02 -15.36 19.57
CA ALA A 164 13.35 -15.92 19.35
C ALA A 164 14.45 -14.84 19.25
N ASP A 165 15.69 -15.25 19.51
CA ASP A 165 16.84 -14.34 19.60
C ASP A 165 17.25 -13.75 18.25
N SER A 166 16.94 -14.41 17.14
CA SER A 166 17.27 -13.92 15.79
C SER A 166 16.29 -12.88 15.23
N ILE A 167 15.23 -12.52 15.97
CA ILE A 167 14.35 -11.41 15.57
C ILE A 167 15.15 -10.11 15.60
N VAL A 168 15.00 -9.28 14.56
CA VAL A 168 15.67 -7.98 14.47
C VAL A 168 15.35 -7.12 15.70
N TYR A 169 16.37 -6.49 16.30
CA TYR A 169 16.25 -5.71 17.54
C TYR A 169 15.65 -6.43 18.76
N ARG A 170 15.63 -7.77 18.77
CA ARG A 170 15.00 -8.59 19.83
C ARG A 170 15.30 -8.14 21.27
N ASN A 171 16.54 -7.72 21.54
CA ASN A 171 17.01 -7.35 22.88
C ASN A 171 16.54 -5.97 23.35
N THR A 172 16.00 -5.13 22.46
CA THR A 172 15.75 -3.71 22.74
C THR A 172 14.33 -3.24 22.41
N SER A 173 13.47 -4.10 21.85
CA SER A 173 12.18 -3.67 21.29
C SER A 173 10.95 -4.41 21.79
N PHE A 174 11.10 -5.44 22.63
CA PHE A 174 9.98 -6.28 23.10
C PHE A 174 9.56 -6.01 24.54
N ASP A 175 10.31 -5.22 25.30
CA ASP A 175 10.09 -5.01 26.74
C ASP A 175 8.68 -4.49 27.06
N ASP A 176 8.10 -3.70 26.15
CA ASP A 176 6.75 -3.14 26.31
C ASP A 176 5.64 -4.00 25.67
N ASN A 177 5.97 -5.15 25.07
CA ASN A 177 4.94 -6.05 24.52
C ASN A 177 4.25 -6.82 25.68
N PRO A 178 2.93 -6.67 25.86
CA PRO A 178 2.23 -7.34 26.96
C PRO A 178 2.27 -8.88 26.87
N ASP A 179 2.40 -9.45 25.67
CA ASP A 179 2.48 -10.90 25.48
C ASP A 179 3.81 -11.48 25.97
N LEU A 180 4.88 -10.68 26.07
CA LEU A 180 6.17 -11.09 26.65
C LEU A 180 6.04 -11.54 28.11
N HIS A 181 5.10 -10.94 28.84
CA HIS A 181 4.86 -11.22 30.26
C HIS A 181 3.66 -12.15 30.50
N ASN A 182 2.97 -12.56 29.44
CA ASN A 182 1.80 -13.42 29.54
C ASN A 182 2.23 -14.91 29.66
N PRO A 183 1.91 -15.63 30.75
CA PRO A 183 2.33 -17.02 30.95
C PRO A 183 1.76 -17.99 29.91
N LYS A 184 0.73 -17.59 29.15
CA LYS A 184 0.20 -18.38 28.03
C LYS A 184 1.06 -18.31 26.78
N PHE A 185 1.84 -17.23 26.62
CA PHE A 185 2.54 -16.91 25.38
C PHE A 185 4.05 -16.88 25.55
N ASN A 186 4.57 -16.62 26.75
CA ASN A 186 6.00 -16.45 26.99
C ASN A 186 6.81 -17.75 27.15
N THR A 187 6.22 -18.90 26.83
CA THR A 187 6.93 -20.19 26.81
C THR A 187 7.32 -20.56 25.38
N LYS A 188 8.27 -21.50 25.23
CA LYS A 188 8.77 -21.96 23.92
C LYS A 188 7.65 -22.25 22.92
N PHE A 189 6.60 -22.94 23.36
CA PHE A 189 5.47 -23.30 22.49
C PHE A 189 4.28 -22.35 22.65
N GLY A 190 4.12 -21.71 23.81
CA GLY A 190 2.98 -20.84 24.09
C GLY A 190 1.65 -21.54 23.80
N ILE A 191 0.91 -21.06 22.80
CA ILE A 191 -0.37 -21.64 22.36
C ILE A 191 -0.24 -22.78 21.33
N TYR A 192 0.97 -23.07 20.85
CA TYR A 192 1.20 -24.04 19.79
C TYR A 192 1.55 -25.43 20.33
N SER A 193 1.45 -26.43 19.45
CA SER A 193 2.00 -27.75 19.68
C SER A 193 3.31 -27.90 18.90
N GLU A 194 4.17 -28.81 19.35
CA GLU A 194 5.40 -29.14 18.65
C GLU A 194 5.08 -29.68 17.24
N HIS A 195 5.82 -29.20 16.24
CA HIS A 195 5.65 -29.56 14.82
C HIS A 195 4.21 -29.38 14.30
N CYS A 196 3.52 -28.33 14.76
CA CYS A 196 2.15 -28.04 14.31
C CYS A 196 2.05 -27.59 12.85
N GLY A 197 3.17 -27.26 12.21
CA GLY A 197 3.23 -26.73 10.86
C GLY A 197 3.00 -25.21 10.85
N LEU A 198 3.80 -24.47 10.07
CA LEU A 198 3.71 -23.01 9.99
C LEU A 198 2.33 -22.54 9.49
N GLU A 199 1.59 -23.38 8.77
CA GLU A 199 0.22 -23.06 8.36
C GLU A 199 -0.74 -22.86 9.55
N ASN A 200 -0.44 -23.45 10.70
CA ASN A 200 -1.19 -23.36 11.95
C ASN A 200 -0.59 -22.36 12.95
N VAL A 201 0.49 -21.67 12.55
CA VAL A 201 1.14 -20.64 13.37
C VAL A 201 0.55 -19.27 13.03
N MET A 202 0.24 -18.49 14.05
CA MET A 202 -0.20 -17.10 13.89
C MET A 202 1.04 -16.21 13.80
N MET A 203 1.32 -15.73 12.60
CA MET A 203 2.40 -14.76 12.34
C MET A 203 1.95 -13.36 12.73
N SER A 204 2.90 -12.49 13.09
CA SER A 204 2.70 -11.04 13.16
C SER A 204 2.01 -10.55 11.88
N TRP A 205 0.98 -9.70 12.02
CA TRP A 205 0.16 -9.29 10.90
C TRP A 205 0.93 -8.35 9.96
N GLY A 206 0.85 -8.62 8.65
CA GLY A 206 1.54 -7.84 7.63
C GLY A 206 1.16 -8.25 6.21
N HIS A 207 1.91 -7.74 5.24
CA HIS A 207 1.68 -7.91 3.81
C HIS A 207 1.73 -9.38 3.36
N ASP A 208 2.60 -10.21 3.93
CA ASP A 208 2.70 -11.66 3.64
C ASP A 208 1.35 -12.38 3.80
N GLU A 209 0.83 -12.40 5.04
CA GLU A 209 -0.39 -13.13 5.39
C GLU A 209 -1.60 -12.53 4.68
N TYR A 210 -1.65 -11.19 4.56
CA TYR A 210 -2.73 -10.52 3.83
C TYR A 210 -2.73 -10.90 2.35
N MET A 211 -1.58 -10.84 1.67
CA MET A 211 -1.48 -11.14 0.24
C MET A 211 -1.75 -12.62 -0.05
N TYR A 212 -1.23 -13.52 0.79
CA TYR A 212 -1.59 -14.94 0.74
C TYR A 212 -3.11 -15.15 0.80
N ARG A 213 -3.79 -14.51 1.76
CA ARG A 213 -5.23 -14.63 1.92
C ARG A 213 -6.01 -14.01 0.78
N VAL A 214 -5.57 -12.88 0.22
CA VAL A 214 -6.15 -12.26 -0.99
C VAL A 214 -6.08 -13.24 -2.17
N LEU A 215 -4.92 -13.88 -2.40
CA LEU A 215 -4.74 -14.82 -3.50
C LEU A 215 -5.61 -16.08 -3.33
N LYS A 216 -5.74 -16.59 -2.10
CA LYS A 216 -6.63 -17.72 -1.78
C LYS A 216 -8.10 -17.36 -1.99
N HIS A 217 -8.55 -16.21 -1.49
CA HIS A 217 -9.93 -15.72 -1.65
C HIS A 217 -10.30 -15.57 -3.12
N ASN A 218 -9.41 -14.96 -3.91
CA ASN A 218 -9.61 -14.74 -5.34
C ASN A 218 -9.29 -15.96 -6.22
N LYS A 219 -9.03 -17.13 -5.62
CA LYS A 219 -8.79 -18.40 -6.32
C LYS A 219 -7.71 -18.29 -7.39
N SER A 220 -6.60 -17.64 -7.04
CA SER A 220 -5.39 -17.62 -7.85
C SER A 220 -5.03 -19.04 -8.33
N LYS A 221 -4.54 -19.15 -9.56
CA LYS A 221 -4.04 -20.39 -10.16
C LYS A 221 -2.54 -20.59 -9.96
N LEU A 222 -1.90 -19.76 -9.13
CA LEU A 222 -0.51 -19.94 -8.74
C LEU A 222 -0.34 -21.28 -8.00
N PRO A 223 0.82 -21.94 -8.18
CA PRO A 223 1.11 -23.18 -7.47
C PRO A 223 1.28 -22.94 -5.96
N GLU A 224 1.29 -24.02 -5.19
CA GLU A 224 1.38 -23.93 -3.73
C GLU A 224 2.68 -23.29 -3.26
N GLU A 225 3.79 -23.58 -3.94
CA GLU A 225 5.11 -23.00 -3.71
C GLU A 225 5.07 -21.47 -3.76
N ALA A 226 4.40 -20.90 -4.77
CA ALA A 226 4.25 -19.45 -4.91
C ALA A 226 3.48 -18.84 -3.74
N LEU A 227 2.36 -19.45 -3.36
CA LEU A 227 1.55 -18.99 -2.23
C LEU A 227 2.30 -19.11 -0.90
N TYR A 228 3.09 -20.17 -0.74
CA TYR A 228 3.89 -20.42 0.45
C TYR A 228 5.04 -19.41 0.56
N MET A 229 5.75 -19.12 -0.55
CA MET A 229 6.77 -18.08 -0.59
C MET A 229 6.20 -16.72 -0.22
N ILE A 230 5.09 -16.29 -0.83
CA ILE A 230 4.45 -15.01 -0.49
C ILE A 230 4.07 -14.94 1.00
N ARG A 231 3.61 -16.05 1.58
CA ARG A 231 3.15 -16.09 2.98
C ARG A 231 4.29 -16.01 4.01
N PHE A 232 5.51 -16.39 3.65
CA PHE A 232 6.60 -16.54 4.61
C PHE A 232 7.94 -15.90 4.17
N HIS A 233 7.94 -15.09 3.10
CA HIS A 233 9.16 -14.44 2.61
C HIS A 233 9.73 -13.40 3.57
N SER A 234 8.91 -12.85 4.47
CA SER A 234 9.36 -11.95 5.54
C SER A 234 9.74 -12.71 6.82
N PHE A 235 9.64 -14.04 6.88
CA PHE A 235 9.90 -14.81 8.12
C PHE A 235 11.39 -15.13 8.29
N TYR A 236 12.23 -14.09 8.32
CA TYR A 236 13.69 -14.18 8.39
C TYR A 236 14.22 -15.01 9.58
N PRO A 237 13.65 -14.91 10.81
CA PRO A 237 14.05 -15.80 11.91
C PRO A 237 14.06 -17.28 11.51
N TRP A 238 13.08 -17.72 10.72
CA TRP A 238 13.01 -19.10 10.24
C TRP A 238 13.91 -19.36 9.03
N HIS A 239 13.67 -18.69 7.90
CA HIS A 239 14.31 -19.12 6.65
C HIS A 239 15.79 -18.72 6.55
N LEU A 240 16.24 -17.70 7.30
CA LEU A 240 17.64 -17.30 7.35
C LEU A 240 18.37 -17.92 8.54
N ASN A 241 17.81 -17.81 9.75
CA ASN A 241 18.51 -18.17 10.99
C ASN A 241 18.21 -19.57 11.52
N GLY A 242 17.12 -20.20 11.07
CA GLY A 242 16.71 -21.54 11.52
C GLY A 242 15.99 -21.55 12.88
N ASP A 243 15.59 -20.39 13.41
CA ASP A 243 14.70 -20.35 14.57
C ASP A 243 13.33 -20.92 14.21
N TYR A 244 12.55 -21.24 15.25
CA TYR A 244 11.19 -21.78 15.12
C TYR A 244 11.06 -23.14 14.40
N SER A 245 12.15 -23.87 14.11
CA SER A 245 12.05 -25.24 13.52
C SER A 245 11.29 -26.26 14.39
N TYR A 246 11.07 -25.95 15.67
CA TYR A 246 10.21 -26.76 16.54
C TYR A 246 8.70 -26.58 16.28
N LEU A 247 8.31 -25.57 15.50
CA LEU A 247 6.94 -25.37 15.02
C LEU A 247 6.74 -25.91 13.59
N THR A 248 7.81 -26.12 12.83
CA THR A 248 7.74 -26.56 11.44
C THR A 248 7.42 -28.05 11.29
N ASP A 249 6.69 -28.42 10.26
CA ASP A 249 6.40 -29.80 9.87
C ASP A 249 7.19 -30.24 8.60
N ASN A 250 6.85 -31.42 8.04
CA ASN A 250 7.52 -31.92 6.83
C ASN A 250 7.30 -31.02 5.61
N LYS A 251 6.11 -30.43 5.47
CA LYS A 251 5.77 -29.55 4.35
C LYS A 251 6.60 -28.28 4.41
N ASP A 252 6.76 -27.71 5.60
CA ASP A 252 7.59 -26.52 5.81
C ASP A 252 9.06 -26.79 5.44
N ASN A 253 9.58 -27.96 5.81
CA ASN A 253 10.93 -28.39 5.44
C ASN A 253 11.10 -28.53 3.91
N ASP A 254 10.10 -29.08 3.22
CA ASP A 254 10.10 -29.20 1.76
C ASP A 254 10.00 -27.84 1.06
N MET A 255 9.27 -26.88 1.66
CA MET A 255 9.06 -25.53 1.12
C MET A 255 10.22 -24.57 1.42
N LEU A 256 11.03 -24.83 2.44
CA LEU A 256 12.16 -23.96 2.83
C LEU A 256 13.11 -23.66 1.66
N LYS A 257 13.34 -24.64 0.76
CA LYS A 257 14.18 -24.45 -0.43
C LYS A 257 13.63 -23.37 -1.37
N TRP A 258 12.30 -23.28 -1.51
CA TRP A 258 11.64 -22.30 -2.37
C TRP A 258 11.69 -20.92 -1.74
N VAL A 259 11.40 -20.81 -0.44
CA VAL A 259 11.51 -19.54 0.30
C VAL A 259 12.93 -18.99 0.24
N LYS A 260 13.95 -19.84 0.46
CA LYS A 260 15.36 -19.45 0.33
C LYS A 260 15.75 -19.06 -1.09
N GLU A 261 15.21 -19.74 -2.10
CA GLU A 261 15.47 -19.38 -3.50
C GLU A 261 14.88 -18.01 -3.84
N PHE A 262 13.62 -17.77 -3.46
CA PHE A 262 12.96 -16.48 -3.64
C PHE A 262 13.68 -15.34 -2.91
N ASN A 263 14.09 -15.56 -1.66
CA ASN A 263 14.72 -14.54 -0.83
C ASN A 263 16.02 -13.99 -1.44
N LYS A 264 16.76 -14.79 -2.24
CA LYS A 264 17.93 -14.30 -2.98
C LYS A 264 17.55 -13.17 -3.93
N PHE A 265 16.40 -13.29 -4.60
CA PHE A 265 15.95 -12.30 -5.56
C PHE A 265 15.31 -11.11 -4.86
N ASP A 266 14.43 -11.33 -3.89
CA ASP A 266 13.85 -10.22 -3.11
C ASP A 266 14.93 -9.34 -2.45
N LEU A 267 15.93 -9.96 -1.82
CA LEU A 267 16.95 -9.19 -1.11
C LEU A 267 17.99 -8.55 -2.03
N TYR A 268 18.56 -9.34 -2.96
CA TYR A 268 19.71 -8.88 -3.73
C TYR A 268 19.31 -8.18 -5.05
N SER A 269 18.02 -8.17 -5.43
CA SER A 269 17.54 -7.50 -6.66
C SER A 269 17.61 -5.98 -6.62
N LYS A 270 17.72 -5.41 -5.42
CA LYS A 270 17.82 -3.99 -5.11
C LYS A 270 19.08 -3.39 -5.73
N SER A 271 18.99 -3.04 -7.01
CA SER A 271 20.06 -2.46 -7.81
C SER A 271 19.64 -1.13 -8.44
N HIS A 272 20.59 -0.40 -9.00
CA HIS A 272 20.33 0.90 -9.64
C HIS A 272 19.66 0.81 -10.99
N GLU A 273 19.75 -0.34 -11.66
CA GLU A 273 19.14 -0.51 -12.97
C GLU A 273 17.63 -0.64 -12.78
N VAL A 274 16.93 0.46 -13.07
CA VAL A 274 15.47 0.51 -13.13
C VAL A 274 15.06 -0.22 -14.41
N PRO A 275 14.30 -1.33 -14.31
CA PRO A 275 13.81 -2.01 -15.50
C PRO A 275 12.92 -1.08 -16.33
N ASP A 276 12.92 -1.23 -17.65
CA ASP A 276 11.97 -0.52 -18.51
C ASP A 276 10.56 -1.11 -18.31
N ILE A 277 9.86 -0.59 -17.31
CA ILE A 277 8.54 -1.08 -16.89
C ILE A 277 7.56 -1.08 -18.06
N GLU A 278 7.55 -0.04 -18.90
CA GLU A 278 6.60 0.08 -20.01
C GLU A 278 6.77 -1.08 -21.01
N THR A 279 8.02 -1.46 -21.32
CA THR A 279 8.30 -2.59 -22.22
C THR A 279 8.00 -3.94 -21.58
N LEU A 280 8.09 -4.06 -20.26
CA LEU A 280 7.84 -5.29 -19.51
C LEU A 280 6.36 -5.54 -19.21
N MET A 281 5.56 -4.48 -19.14
CA MET A 281 4.13 -4.54 -18.81
C MET A 281 3.34 -5.58 -19.63
N PRO A 282 3.48 -5.68 -20.98
CA PRO A 282 2.74 -6.67 -21.75
C PRO A 282 3.05 -8.12 -21.34
N TYR A 283 4.31 -8.42 -21.01
CA TYR A 283 4.71 -9.75 -20.55
C TYR A 283 4.06 -10.08 -19.21
N TYR A 284 4.20 -9.19 -18.21
CA TYR A 284 3.65 -9.43 -16.88
C TYR A 284 2.12 -9.40 -16.84
N GLN A 285 1.47 -8.58 -17.68
CA GLN A 285 0.03 -8.61 -17.84
C GLN A 285 -0.44 -9.98 -18.35
N SER A 286 0.29 -10.61 -19.27
CA SER A 286 -0.07 -11.96 -19.75
C SER A 286 0.00 -13.01 -18.63
N LEU A 287 0.95 -12.88 -17.69
CA LEU A 287 1.05 -13.75 -16.52
C LEU A 287 -0.09 -13.51 -15.54
N ILE A 288 -0.46 -12.24 -15.32
CA ILE A 288 -1.62 -11.87 -14.50
C ILE A 288 -2.89 -12.48 -15.09
N ASP A 289 -3.12 -12.34 -16.40
CA ASP A 289 -4.29 -12.91 -17.06
C ASP A 289 -4.32 -14.44 -16.96
N LYS A 290 -3.14 -15.09 -16.97
CA LYS A 290 -3.02 -16.54 -16.79
C LYS A 290 -3.36 -16.98 -15.37
N TYR A 291 -2.76 -16.35 -14.36
CA TYR A 291 -2.74 -16.86 -12.98
C TYR A 291 -3.70 -16.14 -12.02
N VAL A 292 -3.88 -14.83 -12.18
CA VAL A 292 -4.63 -13.96 -11.26
C VAL A 292 -5.51 -12.98 -12.06
N PRO A 293 -6.42 -13.46 -12.94
CA PRO A 293 -7.11 -12.60 -13.90
C PRO A 293 -8.16 -11.70 -13.24
N GLY A 294 -8.40 -10.55 -13.87
CA GLY A 294 -9.53 -9.69 -13.58
C GLY A 294 -9.33 -8.77 -12.39
N VAL A 295 -10.46 -8.28 -11.86
CA VAL A 295 -10.49 -7.40 -10.69
C VAL A 295 -10.48 -8.28 -9.44
N LEU A 296 -9.48 -8.10 -8.60
CA LEU A 296 -9.40 -8.80 -7.33
C LEU A 296 -10.33 -8.14 -6.33
N GLU A 297 -11.16 -8.97 -5.70
CA GLU A 297 -11.75 -8.70 -4.39
C GLU A 297 -10.64 -8.82 -3.37
N CYS A 298 -9.75 -7.85 -3.36
CA CYS A 298 -8.92 -7.61 -2.19
C CYS A 298 -9.77 -6.88 -1.11
N LEU A 299 -10.95 -6.38 -1.52
CA LEU A 299 -11.40 -5.03 -1.27
C LEU A 299 -12.82 -4.88 -1.95
N LYS A 300 -13.87 -4.23 -1.38
CA LYS A 300 -15.22 -3.97 -2.00
C LYS A 300 -15.65 -2.49 -1.89
N ASN A 301 -15.77 -1.79 -3.02
CA ASN A 301 -16.26 -0.40 -3.05
C ASN A 301 -17.78 -0.29 -2.87
N LEU A 302 -18.23 0.26 -1.74
CA LEU A 302 -19.60 0.82 -1.62
C LEU A 302 -19.65 2.32 -1.32
N LEU A 303 -18.51 3.01 -1.21
CA LEU A 303 -18.50 4.48 -1.01
C LEU A 303 -17.48 5.26 -1.84
N PHE A 304 -16.40 4.62 -2.30
CA PHE A 304 -15.28 5.38 -2.90
C PHE A 304 -15.55 5.87 -4.32
N SER A 305 -16.40 5.21 -5.12
CA SER A 305 -16.73 5.72 -6.46
C SER A 305 -17.59 6.99 -6.39
N THR A 306 -18.59 7.01 -5.52
CA THR A 306 -19.47 8.17 -5.31
C THR A 306 -18.70 9.32 -4.68
N VAL A 307 -17.89 9.06 -3.63
CA VAL A 307 -17.08 10.10 -2.97
C VAL A 307 -15.97 10.61 -3.88
N LYS A 308 -15.29 9.77 -4.66
CA LYS A 308 -14.26 10.21 -5.62
C LYS A 308 -14.85 10.94 -6.83
N THR A 309 -16.09 10.64 -7.21
CA THR A 309 -16.85 11.41 -8.20
C THR A 309 -17.22 12.77 -7.63
N LEU A 310 -17.72 12.84 -6.41
CA LEU A 310 -18.00 14.10 -5.69
C LEU A 310 -16.71 14.92 -5.46
N TYR A 311 -15.59 14.28 -5.14
CA TYR A 311 -14.29 14.91 -4.92
C TYR A 311 -13.62 15.38 -6.22
N LYS A 312 -13.76 14.62 -7.32
CA LYS A 312 -13.36 15.07 -8.67
C LYS A 312 -14.22 16.23 -9.17
N ILE A 313 -15.53 16.22 -8.86
CA ILE A 313 -16.43 17.36 -9.11
C ILE A 313 -16.00 18.58 -8.27
N GLN A 314 -15.48 18.39 -7.05
CA GLN A 314 -15.08 19.46 -6.15
C GLN A 314 -13.71 20.10 -6.47
N LEU A 315 -12.72 19.32 -6.93
CA LEU A 315 -11.39 19.85 -7.29
C LEU A 315 -11.27 20.28 -8.75
N GLY A 316 -11.96 19.61 -9.68
CA GLY A 316 -11.90 19.94 -11.11
C GLY A 316 -12.63 21.24 -11.50
N ASN A 317 -13.45 21.80 -10.60
CA ASN A 317 -14.38 22.87 -10.95
C ASN A 317 -14.28 24.13 -10.08
N ARG A 318 -13.35 24.23 -9.13
CA ARG A 318 -13.27 25.43 -8.27
C ARG A 318 -12.94 26.69 -9.07
N PHE A 319 -12.02 26.57 -10.03
CA PHE A 319 -11.68 27.66 -10.97
C PHE A 319 -12.81 27.95 -11.97
N LEU A 320 -13.49 26.92 -12.48
CA LEU A 320 -14.58 27.11 -13.43
C LEU A 320 -15.82 27.73 -12.77
N ILE A 321 -16.19 27.27 -11.58
CA ILE A 321 -17.29 27.83 -10.78
C ILE A 321 -16.99 29.28 -10.39
N MET A 322 -15.76 29.59 -9.96
CA MET A 322 -15.37 30.98 -9.70
C MET A 322 -15.44 31.86 -10.95
N ASN A 323 -15.02 31.36 -12.11
CA ASN A 323 -15.13 32.08 -13.39
C ASN A 323 -16.59 32.27 -13.85
N ILE A 324 -17.44 31.26 -13.66
CA ILE A 324 -18.87 31.33 -13.97
C ILE A 324 -19.57 32.30 -13.02
N MET A 325 -19.30 32.23 -11.70
CA MET A 325 -19.86 33.15 -10.71
C MET A 325 -19.47 34.60 -11.03
N LYS A 326 -18.18 34.84 -11.31
CA LYS A 326 -17.71 36.18 -11.71
C LYS A 326 -18.42 36.70 -12.96
N ARG A 327 -18.64 35.83 -13.95
CA ARG A 327 -19.35 36.21 -15.18
C ARG A 327 -20.84 36.45 -14.95
N VAL A 328 -21.46 35.69 -14.05
CA VAL A 328 -22.86 35.89 -13.65
C VAL A 328 -23.02 37.19 -12.84
N GLU A 329 -22.05 37.55 -11.99
CA GLU A 329 -22.01 38.85 -11.29
C GLU A 329 -21.86 40.02 -12.26
N GLU A 330 -20.97 39.90 -13.25
CA GLU A 330 -20.76 40.90 -14.30
C GLU A 330 -22.03 41.12 -15.14
N GLU A 331 -22.73 40.06 -15.52
CA GLU A 331 -24.01 40.17 -16.26
C GLU A 331 -25.15 40.69 -15.36
N MET A 332 -25.20 40.30 -14.08
CA MET A 332 -26.19 40.80 -13.12
C MET A 332 -26.08 42.32 -12.94
N GLY A 333 -24.86 42.88 -12.91
CA GLY A 333 -24.60 44.32 -12.78
C GLY A 333 -25.08 45.17 -13.96
N ARG A 334 -25.44 44.54 -15.09
CA ARG A 334 -26.00 45.24 -16.27
C ARG A 334 -27.50 45.50 -16.15
N PHE A 335 -28.17 44.90 -15.17
CA PHE A 335 -29.60 45.06 -14.95
C PHE A 335 -29.88 45.89 -13.68
N PRO A 336 -30.89 46.79 -13.70
CA PRO A 336 -31.26 47.56 -12.53
C PRO A 336 -31.60 46.65 -11.35
N GLU A 337 -31.14 47.04 -10.16
CA GLU A 337 -31.35 46.29 -8.92
C GLU A 337 -32.85 46.11 -8.66
N GLY A 338 -33.25 44.89 -8.30
CA GLY A 338 -34.66 44.53 -8.08
C GLY A 338 -35.46 44.21 -9.35
N SER A 339 -34.90 44.36 -10.55
CA SER A 339 -35.55 43.92 -11.79
C SER A 339 -35.69 42.39 -11.87
N LYS A 340 -36.63 41.90 -12.68
CA LYS A 340 -36.86 40.46 -12.87
C LYS A 340 -35.59 39.70 -13.28
N ASN A 341 -34.78 40.29 -14.16
CA ASN A 341 -33.52 39.71 -14.63
C ASN A 341 -32.42 39.78 -13.56
N HIS A 342 -32.31 40.91 -12.84
CA HIS A 342 -31.38 41.03 -11.71
C HIS A 342 -31.68 39.98 -10.62
N ASN A 343 -32.94 39.80 -10.26
CA ASN A 343 -33.36 38.80 -9.26
C ASN A 343 -33.14 37.36 -9.74
N PHE A 344 -33.29 37.08 -11.04
CA PHE A 344 -32.96 35.78 -11.62
C PHE A 344 -31.47 35.45 -11.48
N PHE A 345 -30.57 36.37 -11.86
CA PHE A 345 -29.13 36.16 -11.72
C PHE A 345 -28.68 36.12 -10.26
N LYS A 346 -29.29 36.91 -9.38
CA LYS A 346 -29.05 36.86 -7.93
C LYS A 346 -29.43 35.51 -7.33
N GLN A 347 -30.55 34.92 -7.75
CA GLN A 347 -30.94 33.57 -7.34
C GLN A 347 -30.01 32.50 -7.92
N LEU A 348 -29.55 32.69 -9.16
CA LEU A 348 -28.59 31.79 -9.80
C LEU A 348 -27.24 31.78 -9.06
N LEU A 349 -26.74 32.95 -8.62
CA LEU A 349 -25.53 33.06 -7.78
C LEU A 349 -25.68 32.34 -6.45
N LYS A 350 -26.81 32.52 -5.77
CA LYS A 350 -27.10 31.84 -4.49
C LYS A 350 -27.10 30.31 -4.64
N ASN A 351 -27.56 29.79 -5.77
CA ASN A 351 -27.58 28.36 -6.04
C ASN A 351 -26.19 27.79 -6.42
N LEU A 352 -25.25 28.66 -6.81
CA LEU A 352 -23.86 28.30 -7.12
C LEU A 352 -22.92 28.41 -5.91
N GLU A 353 -23.38 28.96 -4.78
CA GLU A 353 -22.57 29.06 -3.56
C GLU A 353 -22.28 27.67 -2.92
N PRO A 354 -21.09 27.46 -2.34
CA PRO A 354 -20.67 26.19 -1.71
C PRO A 354 -21.61 25.65 -0.62
N ASN A 355 -22.49 26.49 -0.07
CA ASN A 355 -23.45 26.11 0.96
C ASN A 355 -24.58 25.20 0.44
N PHE A 356 -24.91 25.20 -0.86
CA PHE A 356 -25.93 24.31 -1.41
C PHE A 356 -25.44 22.84 -1.53
N LEU A 357 -24.12 22.65 -1.69
CA LEU A 357 -23.47 21.34 -1.60
C LEU A 357 -23.58 20.77 -0.18
N ARG A 358 -23.45 21.62 0.85
CA ARG A 358 -23.67 21.20 2.25
C ARG A 358 -25.10 20.74 2.48
N GLU A 359 -26.12 21.39 1.91
CA GLU A 359 -27.51 20.94 2.07
C GLU A 359 -27.83 19.67 1.27
N SER A 360 -27.28 19.50 0.07
CA SER A 360 -27.47 18.26 -0.71
C SER A 360 -26.82 17.05 -0.02
N VAL A 361 -25.59 17.21 0.49
CA VAL A 361 -24.91 16.18 1.29
C VAL A 361 -25.66 15.91 2.60
N ARG A 362 -26.21 16.94 3.24
CA ARG A 362 -27.02 16.80 4.46
C ARG A 362 -28.35 16.09 4.20
N LYS A 363 -28.94 16.26 3.02
CA LYS A 363 -30.17 15.56 2.62
C LYS A 363 -29.92 14.08 2.34
N GLU A 364 -28.83 13.73 1.64
CA GLU A 364 -28.39 12.34 1.46
C GLU A 364 -27.99 11.66 2.79
N LEU A 365 -27.36 12.40 3.71
CA LEU A 365 -27.08 11.93 5.07
C LEU A 365 -28.35 11.68 5.88
N ASN A 366 -29.40 12.49 5.67
CA ASN A 366 -30.66 12.33 6.39
C ASN A 366 -31.49 11.13 5.91
N GLU A 367 -31.44 10.82 4.62
CA GLU A 367 -32.13 9.65 4.04
C GLU A 367 -31.41 8.32 4.37
N SER A 368 -30.11 8.37 4.72
CA SER A 368 -29.29 7.21 5.11
C SER A 368 -29.26 6.92 6.61
N HIS A 369 -29.98 7.69 7.44
CA HIS A 369 -30.04 7.54 8.90
C HIS A 369 -30.69 6.23 9.43
N ALA A 370 -31.09 5.30 8.56
CA ALA A 370 -31.73 4.07 9.01
C ALA A 370 -30.78 2.97 9.52
N ASN A 371 -29.46 2.96 9.25
CA ASN A 371 -28.60 1.82 9.67
C ASN A 371 -27.08 2.08 9.66
N LEU A 372 -26.55 3.03 10.44
CA LEU A 372 -25.08 3.16 10.61
C LEU A 372 -24.69 3.41 12.08
N SER A 373 -23.68 2.67 12.55
CA SER A 373 -23.22 2.66 13.94
C SER A 373 -22.42 3.91 14.34
N GLY A 374 -22.35 4.17 15.66
CA GLY A 374 -21.89 5.43 16.26
C GLY A 374 -20.46 5.91 15.93
N SER A 375 -19.60 5.06 15.35
CA SER A 375 -18.23 5.46 14.93
C SER A 375 -18.25 6.34 13.68
N ILE A 376 -19.15 6.08 12.74
CA ILE A 376 -19.28 6.83 11.48
C ILE A 376 -19.77 8.27 11.75
N HIS A 377 -20.58 8.45 12.79
CA HIS A 377 -21.04 9.76 13.26
C HIS A 377 -19.92 10.67 13.76
N LYS A 378 -18.82 10.10 14.27
CA LYS A 378 -17.71 10.85 14.85
C LYS A 378 -16.77 11.36 13.75
N THR A 379 -16.49 10.52 12.75
CA THR A 379 -15.67 10.86 11.58
C THR A 379 -16.40 11.85 10.65
N LEU A 380 -17.71 11.70 10.45
CA LEU A 380 -18.50 12.64 9.65
C LEU A 380 -18.62 14.02 10.32
N ARG A 381 -18.73 14.08 11.65
CA ARG A 381 -18.68 15.35 12.40
C ARG A 381 -17.32 16.03 12.28
N PHE A 382 -16.23 15.27 12.33
CA PHE A 382 -14.87 15.80 12.17
C PHE A 382 -14.64 16.38 10.76
N LEU A 383 -15.14 15.71 9.72
CA LEU A 383 -15.07 16.18 8.33
C LEU A 383 -15.94 17.43 8.09
N LEU A 384 -17.13 17.50 8.69
CA LEU A 384 -18.00 18.68 8.63
C LEU A 384 -17.46 19.89 9.41
N GLN A 385 -16.66 19.66 10.45
CA GLN A 385 -15.96 20.73 11.19
C GLN A 385 -14.68 21.21 10.49
N SER A 386 -14.13 20.41 9.57
CA SER A 386 -12.90 20.70 8.82
C SER A 386 -13.17 21.32 7.43
N LEU A 387 -14.45 21.47 7.07
CA LEU A 387 -14.96 22.17 5.88
C LEU A 387 -15.61 23.49 6.28
#